data_AF-A0A416HPP4-F1
#
_entry.id   AF-A0A416HPP4-F1
#
_cell.length_a   1.000
_cell.length_b   1.000
_cell.length_c   1.000
_cell.angle_alpha   90.00
_cell.angle_beta   90.00
_cell.angle_gamma   90.00
#
_symmetry.space_group_name_H-M   'P 1'
#
loop_
_entity.id
_entity.type
_entity.pdbx_description
1 polymer ?
#
loop_
_entity_poly.entity_id
_entity_poly.type
_entity_poly.pdbx_seq_one_letter_code
_entity_poly.pdbx_strand_id
1 'polypeptide(L)'
;MFGISVDVLLGYQLQNTDAGQSAGRIRALMLEKKYKDAVRESKRALLKYPNHFDVVYRAADLYDCIGTEQHNRELLHRSRQLLEHSLLLLDQNTDEQLDEAVIQSQIAQIWSSLGETDRAIAQYKKYNYAGTNNGRIGSLLSSLGRYEEALFYLSASTLDQITELIRVTMGIASCASQTGNPCEALQVLCWMRQILDGLKIPGKVSYLDKAGVVLLHLQAQIYADTGDLASAKDSLLKAYHAARLFDAAPVYTMENIRFYHGTEPLLLSDSFGPTAIQGLENSILQGTGTGSGKLRELWREITDDDQ
;
A
#
# COMPACT_ATOMS: atom_id res chain seq x y z
N MET A 1 37.29 3.30 -31.20
CA MET A 1 37.46 3.46 -29.74
C MET A 1 37.22 4.93 -29.44
N PHE A 2 36.00 5.33 -29.08
CA PHE A 2 35.68 6.73 -28.82
C PHE A 2 36.17 7.09 -27.42
N GLY A 3 37.35 7.70 -27.35
CA GLY A 3 37.89 8.27 -26.11
C GLY A 3 37.10 9.52 -25.75
N ILE A 4 36.12 9.38 -24.87
CA ILE A 4 35.45 10.53 -24.25
C ILE A 4 36.48 11.17 -23.31
N SER A 5 36.80 12.45 -23.52
CA SER A 5 37.78 13.19 -22.69
C SER A 5 37.32 13.22 -21.23
N VAL A 6 38.28 13.12 -20.30
CA VAL A 6 38.06 13.24 -18.84
C VAL A 6 37.39 14.58 -18.49
N ASP A 7 37.70 15.65 -19.22
CA ASP A 7 37.08 16.97 -19.02
C ASP A 7 35.60 17.00 -19.44
N VAL A 8 35.22 16.21 -20.45
CA VAL A 8 33.82 16.07 -20.89
C VAL A 8 33.02 15.26 -19.86
N LEU A 9 33.62 14.21 -19.29
CA LEU A 9 33.02 13.43 -18.22
C LEU A 9 32.85 14.24 -16.93
N LEU A 10 33.87 15.01 -16.52
CA LEU A 10 33.81 15.90 -15.37
C LEU A 10 32.78 17.02 -15.56
N GLY A 11 32.74 17.64 -16.74
CA GLY A 11 31.73 18.66 -17.08
C GLY A 11 30.31 18.12 -17.07
N TYR A 12 30.10 16.89 -17.57
CA TYR A 12 28.81 16.20 -17.52
C TYR A 12 28.39 15.86 -16.08
N GLN A 13 29.32 15.34 -15.26
CA GLN A 13 29.06 15.04 -13.85
C GLN A 13 28.70 16.30 -13.03
N LEU A 14 29.39 17.42 -13.27
CA LEU A 14 29.09 18.69 -12.62
C LEU A 14 27.73 19.25 -13.04
N GLN A 15 27.39 19.20 -14.33
CA GLN A 15 26.07 19.64 -14.82
C GLN A 15 24.92 18.81 -14.24
N ASN A 16 25.08 17.49 -14.15
CA ASN A 16 24.10 16.61 -13.51
C ASN A 16 23.97 16.91 -12.02
N THR A 17 25.07 17.21 -11.34
CA THR A 17 25.05 17.60 -9.92
C THR A 17 24.25 18.90 -9.72
N ASP A 18 24.51 19.92 -10.54
CA ASP A 18 23.78 21.20 -10.46
C ASP A 18 22.28 21.05 -10.80
N ALA A 19 21.94 20.19 -11.77
CA ALA A 19 20.56 19.90 -12.15
C ALA A 19 19.82 19.18 -11.01
N GLY A 20 20.44 18.18 -10.40
CA GLY A 20 19.92 17.48 -9.22
C GLY A 20 19.71 18.42 -8.02
N GLN A 21 20.64 19.34 -7.77
CA GLN A 21 20.46 20.37 -6.74
C GLN A 21 19.28 21.30 -7.03
N SER A 22 19.11 21.71 -8.29
CA SER A 22 17.99 22.55 -8.71
C SER A 22 16.65 21.82 -8.53
N ALA A 23 16.56 20.55 -8.95
CA ALA A 23 15.40 19.69 -8.75
C ALA A 23 15.08 19.49 -7.26
N GLY A 24 16.10 19.24 -6.43
CA GLY A 24 15.97 19.14 -4.98
C GLY A 24 15.45 20.43 -4.34
N ARG A 25 15.92 21.60 -4.80
CA ARG A 25 15.45 22.90 -4.31
C ARG A 25 14.00 23.18 -4.70
N ILE A 26 13.56 22.82 -5.91
CA ILE A 26 12.16 22.90 -6.34
C ILE A 26 11.29 22.08 -5.36
N ARG A 27 11.68 20.83 -5.10
CA ARG A 27 10.95 19.92 -4.19
C ARG A 27 10.89 20.48 -2.77
N ALA A 28 11.99 21.00 -2.23
CA ALA A 28 12.03 21.59 -0.89
C ALA A 28 11.08 22.79 -0.76
N LEU A 29 11.12 23.72 -1.72
CA LEU A 29 10.22 24.89 -1.73
C LEU A 29 8.74 24.49 -1.88
N MET A 30 8.47 23.43 -2.66
CA MET A 30 7.13 22.85 -2.80
C MET A 30 6.62 22.30 -1.46
N LEU A 31 7.44 21.50 -0.75
CA LEU A 31 7.09 20.93 0.56
C LEU A 31 6.86 22.02 1.62
N GLU A 32 7.60 23.13 1.55
CA GLU A 32 7.40 24.31 2.39
C GLU A 32 6.22 25.20 1.94
N LYS A 33 5.49 24.82 0.89
CA LYS A 33 4.42 25.61 0.25
C LYS A 33 4.83 27.02 -0.18
N LYS A 34 6.12 27.26 -0.41
CA LYS A 34 6.66 28.53 -0.93
C LYS A 34 6.47 28.60 -2.45
N TYR A 35 5.23 28.51 -2.93
CA TYR A 35 4.91 28.30 -4.35
C TYR A 35 5.45 29.39 -5.28
N LYS A 36 5.45 30.66 -4.87
CA LYS A 36 6.01 31.76 -5.68
C LYS A 36 7.51 31.56 -5.94
N ASP A 37 8.25 31.13 -4.93
CA ASP A 37 9.68 30.85 -5.04
C ASP A 37 9.94 29.55 -5.79
N ALA A 38 9.14 28.52 -5.53
CA ALA A 38 9.23 27.23 -6.25
C ALA A 38 9.00 27.40 -7.76
N VAL A 39 8.00 28.20 -8.17
CA VAL A 39 7.73 28.47 -9.59
C VAL A 39 8.87 29.28 -10.21
N ARG A 40 9.44 30.25 -9.50
CA ARG A 40 10.60 31.01 -9.99
C ARG A 40 11.83 30.10 -10.18
N GLU A 41 12.09 29.23 -9.21
CA GLU A 41 13.16 28.23 -9.28
C GLU A 41 12.94 27.26 -10.44
N SER A 42 11.73 26.72 -10.58
CA SER A 42 11.34 25.80 -11.65
C SER A 42 11.52 26.43 -13.03
N LYS A 43 11.06 27.68 -13.25
CA LYS A 43 11.26 28.38 -14.52
C LYS A 43 12.74 28.54 -14.85
N ARG A 44 13.57 28.92 -13.87
CA ARG A 44 15.03 29.04 -14.06
C ARG A 44 15.66 27.69 -14.39
N ALA A 45 15.31 26.65 -13.65
CA ALA A 45 15.85 25.32 -13.83
C ALA A 45 15.46 24.73 -15.20
N LEU A 46 14.20 24.86 -15.62
CA LEU A 46 13.71 24.42 -16.94
C LEU A 46 14.39 25.16 -18.10
N LEU A 47 14.75 26.44 -17.93
CA LEU A 47 15.53 27.17 -18.94
C LEU A 47 16.97 26.66 -19.05
N LYS A 48 17.59 26.31 -17.92
CA LYS A 48 18.99 25.85 -17.88
C LYS A 48 19.12 24.36 -18.25
N TYR A 49 18.13 23.54 -17.89
CA TYR A 49 18.13 22.08 -18.00
C TYR A 49 16.79 21.55 -18.59
N PRO A 50 16.42 21.94 -19.82
CA PRO A 50 15.11 21.59 -20.38
C PRO A 50 14.89 20.09 -20.64
N ASN A 51 15.97 19.31 -20.72
CA ASN A 51 15.95 17.87 -21.04
C ASN A 51 16.59 17.00 -19.96
N HIS A 52 16.64 17.49 -18.72
CA HIS A 52 17.09 16.69 -17.57
C HIS A 52 15.86 16.13 -16.84
N PHE A 53 15.73 14.81 -16.77
CA PHE A 53 14.54 14.13 -16.24
C PHE A 53 14.09 14.69 -14.88
N ASP A 54 14.97 14.74 -13.88
CA ASP A 54 14.61 15.21 -12.53
C ASP A 54 14.06 16.64 -12.51
N VAL A 55 14.63 17.54 -13.32
CA VAL A 55 14.19 18.94 -13.37
C VAL A 55 12.80 19.03 -14.01
N VAL A 56 12.61 18.32 -15.12
CA VAL A 56 11.33 18.28 -15.86
C VAL A 56 10.23 17.67 -14.99
N TYR A 57 10.50 16.51 -14.39
CA TYR A 57 9.56 15.77 -13.55
C TYR A 57 9.22 16.55 -12.28
N ARG A 58 10.20 17.11 -11.55
CA ARG A 58 9.93 17.93 -10.35
C ARG A 58 9.20 19.22 -10.65
N ALA A 59 9.42 19.81 -11.83
CA ALA A 59 8.62 20.94 -12.28
C ALA A 59 7.17 20.51 -12.56
N ALA A 60 6.95 19.35 -13.19
CA ALA A 60 5.62 18.82 -13.43
C ALA A 60 4.85 18.59 -12.13
N ASP A 61 5.49 17.93 -11.16
CA ASP A 61 4.98 17.66 -9.80
C ASP A 61 4.57 18.97 -9.08
N LEU A 62 5.44 19.99 -9.14
CA LEU A 62 5.12 21.32 -8.62
C LEU A 62 3.88 21.94 -9.25
N TYR A 63 3.79 21.92 -10.59
CA TYR A 63 2.67 22.53 -11.28
C TYR A 63 1.36 21.75 -11.09
N ASP A 64 1.41 20.42 -10.94
CA ASP A 64 0.24 19.62 -10.57
C ASP A 64 -0.23 19.98 -9.15
N CYS A 65 0.69 20.00 -8.18
CA CYS A 65 0.37 20.36 -6.79
C CYS A 65 -0.34 21.71 -6.70
N ILE A 66 0.22 22.77 -7.30
CA ILE A 66 -0.40 24.11 -7.30
C ILE A 66 -1.70 24.11 -8.13
N GLY A 67 -1.67 23.48 -9.31
CA GLY A 67 -2.79 23.42 -10.24
C GLY A 67 -4.02 22.77 -9.62
N THR A 68 -3.83 21.68 -8.88
CA THR A 68 -4.87 20.95 -8.18
C THR A 68 -5.38 21.74 -6.97
N GLU A 69 -4.50 22.27 -6.11
CA GLU A 69 -4.92 23.05 -4.92
C GLU A 69 -5.70 24.33 -5.27
N GLN A 70 -5.34 24.99 -6.37
CA GLN A 70 -5.90 26.28 -6.76
C GLN A 70 -6.92 26.16 -7.90
N HIS A 71 -7.24 24.94 -8.36
CA HIS A 71 -8.03 24.68 -9.55
C HIS A 71 -7.55 25.46 -10.79
N ASN A 72 -6.23 25.65 -10.90
CA ASN A 72 -5.62 26.41 -11.98
C ASN A 72 -5.35 25.52 -13.19
N ARG A 73 -6.23 25.61 -14.18
CA ARG A 73 -6.17 24.83 -15.43
C ARG A 73 -4.88 25.06 -16.23
N GLU A 74 -4.33 26.27 -16.23
CA GLU A 74 -3.09 26.56 -16.96
C GLU A 74 -1.90 25.78 -16.38
N LEU A 75 -1.81 25.74 -15.05
CA LEU A 75 -0.77 24.98 -14.36
C LEU A 75 -0.94 23.47 -14.54
N LEU A 76 -2.18 22.97 -14.50
CA LEU A 76 -2.48 21.57 -14.81
C LEU A 76 -2.08 21.20 -16.24
N HIS A 77 -2.39 22.04 -17.23
CA HIS A 77 -1.93 21.81 -18.61
C HIS A 77 -0.40 21.85 -18.72
N ARG A 78 0.25 22.78 -18.01
CA ARG A 78 1.71 22.86 -17.97
C ARG A 78 2.34 21.63 -17.34
N SER A 79 1.76 21.13 -16.25
CA SER A 79 2.19 19.89 -15.60
C SER A 79 2.10 18.71 -16.56
N ARG A 80 0.94 18.52 -17.21
CA ARG A 80 0.75 17.43 -18.19
C ARG A 80 1.79 17.46 -19.31
N GLN A 81 2.06 18.63 -19.89
CA GLN A 81 3.08 18.77 -20.93
C GLN A 81 4.48 18.35 -20.44
N LEU A 82 4.82 18.67 -19.19
CA LEU A 82 6.09 18.28 -18.60
C LEU A 82 6.14 16.79 -18.25
N LEU A 83 5.04 16.18 -17.80
CA LEU A 83 4.96 14.74 -17.63
C LEU A 83 5.12 14.00 -18.97
N GLU A 84 4.43 14.46 -20.01
CA GLU A 84 4.59 13.91 -21.37
C GLU A 84 6.02 14.06 -21.88
N HIS A 85 6.69 15.17 -21.57
CA HIS A 85 8.12 15.34 -21.87
C HIS A 85 9.01 14.42 -21.03
N SER A 86 8.70 14.23 -19.74
CA SER A 86 9.48 13.35 -18.85
C SER A 86 9.44 11.89 -19.30
N LEU A 87 8.34 11.44 -19.92
CA LEU A 87 8.25 10.10 -20.53
C LEU A 87 9.32 9.89 -21.61
N LEU A 88 9.68 10.94 -22.36
CA LEU A 88 10.72 10.87 -23.39
C LEU A 88 12.14 10.83 -22.81
N LEU A 89 12.28 11.10 -21.51
CA LEU A 89 13.55 11.18 -20.78
C LEU A 89 13.68 10.06 -19.73
N LEU A 90 12.80 9.04 -19.78
CA LEU A 90 12.77 7.96 -18.79
C LEU A 90 14.08 7.15 -18.73
N ASP A 91 14.87 7.15 -19.80
CA ASP A 91 16.20 6.52 -19.85
C ASP A 91 17.22 7.18 -18.90
N GLN A 92 16.97 8.42 -18.47
CA GLN A 92 17.78 9.13 -17.49
C GLN A 92 17.31 8.89 -16.04
N ASN A 93 16.12 8.32 -15.85
CA ASN A 93 15.56 8.13 -14.52
C ASN A 93 16.40 7.14 -13.71
N THR A 94 16.65 7.49 -12.45
CA THR A 94 17.38 6.65 -11.48
C THR A 94 16.50 6.21 -10.31
N ASP A 95 15.27 6.72 -10.22
CA ASP A 95 14.29 6.34 -9.20
C ASP A 95 13.51 5.11 -9.67
N GLU A 96 13.83 3.93 -9.13
CA GLU A 96 13.17 2.67 -9.47
C GLU A 96 11.66 2.66 -9.19
N GLN A 97 11.15 3.60 -8.37
CA GLN A 97 9.72 3.75 -8.10
C GLN A 97 8.98 4.54 -9.19
N LEU A 98 9.70 5.17 -10.13
CA LEU A 98 9.12 5.98 -11.21
C LEU A 98 9.28 5.28 -12.55
N ASP A 99 8.30 4.48 -12.92
CA ASP A 99 8.22 3.89 -14.26
C ASP A 99 7.23 4.65 -15.16
N GLU A 100 7.10 4.18 -16.41
CA GLU A 100 6.10 4.71 -17.35
C GLU A 100 4.68 4.64 -16.76
N ALA A 101 4.30 3.54 -16.12
CA ALA A 101 2.94 3.35 -15.61
C ALA A 101 2.58 4.37 -14.51
N VAL A 102 3.55 4.72 -13.65
CA VAL A 102 3.39 5.76 -12.63
C VAL A 102 3.16 7.13 -13.26
N ILE A 103 4.00 7.53 -14.22
CA ILE A 103 3.86 8.84 -14.89
C ILE A 103 2.54 8.91 -15.69
N GLN A 104 2.15 7.82 -16.35
CA GLN A 104 0.89 7.75 -17.09
C GLN A 104 -0.33 7.83 -16.16
N SER A 105 -0.23 7.29 -14.95
CA SER A 105 -1.26 7.42 -13.91
C SER A 105 -1.36 8.85 -13.37
N GLN A 106 -0.26 9.59 -13.29
CA GLN A 106 -0.26 11.02 -12.95
C GLN A 106 -0.90 11.86 -14.07
N ILE A 107 -0.61 11.56 -15.34
CA ILE A 107 -1.28 12.21 -16.49
C ILE A 107 -2.80 12.00 -16.43
N ALA A 108 -3.24 10.78 -16.10
CA ALA A 108 -4.67 10.49 -15.89
C ALA A 108 -5.27 11.30 -14.74
N GLN A 109 -4.52 11.50 -13.65
CA GLN A 109 -4.95 12.33 -12.53
C GLN A 109 -5.15 13.80 -12.96
N ILE A 110 -4.25 14.34 -13.76
CA ILE A 110 -4.39 15.70 -14.30
C ILE A 110 -5.63 15.80 -15.19
N TRP A 111 -5.91 14.81 -16.05
CA TRP A 111 -7.15 14.79 -16.83
C TRP A 111 -8.39 14.83 -15.93
N SER A 112 -8.38 14.07 -14.83
CA SER A 112 -9.45 14.12 -13.83
C SER A 112 -9.59 15.51 -13.22
N SER A 113 -8.49 16.14 -12.79
CA SER A 113 -8.50 17.51 -12.22
C SER A 113 -8.96 18.57 -13.22
N LEU A 114 -8.79 18.33 -14.53
CA LEU A 114 -9.28 19.19 -15.61
C LEU A 114 -10.77 18.95 -15.95
N GLY A 115 -11.43 17.98 -15.32
CA GLY A 115 -12.81 17.58 -15.60
C GLY A 115 -12.97 16.69 -16.83
N GLU A 116 -11.87 16.19 -17.40
CA GLU A 116 -11.85 15.28 -18.56
C GLU A 116 -11.96 13.82 -18.08
N THR A 117 -13.03 13.52 -17.34
CA THR A 117 -13.17 12.28 -16.56
C THR A 117 -13.12 11.02 -17.40
N ASP A 118 -13.80 10.98 -18.56
CA ASP A 118 -13.76 9.81 -19.45
C ASP A 118 -12.35 9.55 -20.00
N ARG A 119 -11.58 10.62 -20.30
CA ARG A 119 -10.17 10.48 -20.73
C ARG A 119 -9.30 9.95 -19.60
N ALA A 120 -9.50 10.44 -18.37
CA ALA A 120 -8.81 9.94 -17.19
C ALA A 120 -9.09 8.45 -16.98
N ILE A 121 -10.35 8.02 -17.06
CA ILE A 121 -10.74 6.61 -16.93
C ILE A 121 -10.10 5.75 -18.03
N ALA A 122 -10.15 6.19 -19.30
CA ALA A 122 -9.55 5.45 -20.40
C ALA A 122 -8.04 5.27 -20.21
N GLN A 123 -7.36 6.33 -19.77
CA GLN A 123 -5.93 6.29 -19.48
C GLN A 123 -5.61 5.36 -18.30
N TYR A 124 -6.33 5.47 -17.18
CA TYR A 124 -6.14 4.58 -16.04
C TYR A 124 -6.35 3.11 -16.42
N LYS A 125 -7.38 2.80 -17.22
CA LYS A 125 -7.63 1.43 -17.72
C LYS A 125 -6.49 0.91 -18.57
N LYS A 126 -5.95 1.75 -19.48
CA LYS A 126 -4.82 1.39 -20.34
C LYS A 126 -3.57 1.01 -19.53
N TYR A 127 -3.34 1.69 -18.42
CA TYR A 127 -2.20 1.47 -17.52
C TYR A 127 -2.63 0.83 -16.18
N ASN A 128 -3.66 -0.03 -16.19
CA ASN A 128 -4.16 -0.71 -14.99
C ASN A 128 -3.46 -2.06 -14.74
N TYR A 129 -2.13 -2.07 -14.70
CA TYR A 129 -1.38 -3.30 -14.45
C TYR A 129 -1.65 -3.81 -13.04
N ALA A 130 -1.95 -5.11 -12.92
CA ALA A 130 -2.28 -5.79 -11.67
C ALA A 130 -3.38 -5.08 -10.84
N GLY A 131 -4.26 -4.29 -11.48
CA GLY A 131 -5.34 -3.60 -10.77
C GLY A 131 -4.90 -2.36 -9.96
N THR A 132 -3.67 -1.87 -10.12
CA THR A 132 -3.11 -0.72 -9.37
C THR A 132 -3.93 0.56 -9.46
N ASN A 133 -4.73 0.73 -10.51
CA ASN A 133 -5.61 1.87 -10.72
C ASN A 133 -7.10 1.58 -10.46
N ASN A 134 -7.46 0.39 -9.99
CA ASN A 134 -8.85 -0.02 -9.73
C ASN A 134 -9.61 1.01 -8.86
N GLY A 135 -9.05 1.43 -7.73
CA GLY A 135 -9.68 2.41 -6.84
C GLY A 135 -9.93 3.77 -7.51
N ARG A 136 -8.97 4.25 -8.32
CA ARG A 136 -9.10 5.51 -9.07
C ARG A 136 -10.17 5.41 -10.15
N ILE A 137 -10.15 4.33 -10.94
CA ILE A 137 -11.15 4.05 -11.98
C ILE A 137 -12.55 3.99 -11.36
N GLY A 138 -12.71 3.19 -10.30
CA GLY A 138 -13.98 3.02 -9.61
C GLY A 138 -14.55 4.32 -9.04
N SER A 139 -13.72 5.15 -8.43
CA SER A 139 -14.12 6.46 -7.92
C SER A 139 -14.65 7.39 -9.02
N LEU A 140 -13.96 7.46 -10.17
CA LEU A 140 -14.38 8.28 -11.31
C LEU A 140 -15.64 7.73 -11.99
N LEU A 141 -15.79 6.41 -12.10
CA LEU A 141 -17.01 5.80 -12.62
C LEU A 141 -18.22 6.12 -11.73
N SER A 142 -18.02 6.07 -10.42
CA SER A 142 -19.06 6.43 -9.44
C SER A 142 -19.52 7.89 -9.60
N SER A 143 -18.59 8.83 -9.78
CA SER A 143 -18.93 10.24 -9.98
C SER A 143 -19.68 10.51 -11.29
N LEU A 144 -19.54 9.64 -12.29
CA LEU A 144 -20.30 9.68 -13.55
C LEU A 144 -21.64 8.91 -13.49
N GLY A 145 -21.99 8.30 -12.36
CA GLY A 145 -23.21 7.50 -12.23
C GLY A 145 -23.13 6.09 -12.80
N ARG A 146 -21.93 5.62 -13.19
CA ARG A 146 -21.69 4.26 -13.74
C ARG A 146 -21.46 3.25 -12.62
N TYR A 147 -22.47 3.09 -11.74
CA TYR A 147 -22.31 2.45 -10.45
C TYR A 147 -21.96 0.95 -10.51
N GLU A 148 -22.57 0.17 -11.40
CA GLU A 148 -22.28 -1.27 -11.50
C GLU A 148 -20.81 -1.51 -11.90
N GLU A 149 -20.33 -0.76 -12.89
CA GLU A 149 -18.93 -0.82 -13.32
C GLU A 149 -17.99 -0.28 -12.24
N ALA A 150 -18.38 0.78 -11.54
CA ALA A 150 -17.61 1.32 -10.41
C ALA A 150 -17.44 0.27 -9.30
N LEU A 151 -18.52 -0.43 -8.94
CA LEU A 151 -18.51 -1.45 -7.89
C LEU A 151 -17.60 -2.63 -8.22
N PHE A 152 -17.50 -3.03 -9.49
CA PHE A 152 -16.55 -4.04 -9.92
C PHE A 152 -15.11 -3.63 -9.58
N TYR A 153 -14.69 -2.44 -10.01
CA TYR A 153 -13.33 -1.93 -9.76
C TYR A 153 -13.08 -1.65 -8.27
N LEU A 154 -14.04 -1.05 -7.56
CA LEU A 154 -13.91 -0.75 -6.13
C LEU A 154 -13.83 -2.03 -5.28
N SER A 155 -14.57 -3.08 -5.62
CA SER A 155 -14.53 -4.35 -4.90
C SER A 155 -13.19 -5.05 -5.06
N ALA A 156 -12.65 -5.09 -6.29
CA ALA A 156 -11.31 -5.61 -6.55
C ALA A 156 -10.24 -4.82 -5.78
N SER A 157 -10.29 -3.49 -5.85
CA SER A 157 -9.37 -2.63 -5.10
C SER A 157 -9.49 -2.84 -3.59
N THR A 158 -10.69 -3.02 -3.05
CA THR A 158 -10.90 -3.21 -1.61
C THR A 158 -10.25 -4.49 -1.11
N LEU A 159 -10.36 -5.57 -1.89
CA LEU A 159 -9.70 -6.83 -1.59
C LEU A 159 -8.18 -6.67 -1.52
N ASP A 160 -7.58 -6.11 -2.58
CA ASP A 160 -6.12 -5.92 -2.64
C ASP A 160 -5.62 -5.10 -1.46
N GLN A 161 -6.35 -4.03 -1.09
CA GLN A 161 -5.99 -3.16 0.03
C GLN A 161 -6.11 -3.85 1.39
N ILE A 162 -7.16 -4.65 1.63
CA ILE A 162 -7.31 -5.39 2.89
C ILE A 162 -6.20 -6.44 3.02
N THR A 163 -5.94 -7.20 1.95
CA THR A 163 -4.89 -8.22 1.94
C THR A 163 -3.52 -7.61 2.21
N GLU A 164 -3.22 -6.47 1.57
CA GLU A 164 -1.92 -5.83 1.75
C GLU A 164 -1.80 -5.17 3.12
N LEU A 165 -2.89 -4.61 3.66
CA LEU A 165 -2.88 -4.05 4.99
C LEU A 165 -2.62 -5.11 6.08
N ILE A 166 -3.15 -6.32 5.92
CA ILE A 166 -2.84 -7.46 6.81
C ILE A 166 -1.33 -7.75 6.76
N ARG A 167 -0.75 -7.86 5.57
CA ARG A 167 0.69 -8.16 5.40
C ARG A 167 1.59 -7.07 5.98
N VAL A 168 1.29 -5.81 5.70
CA VAL A 168 2.04 -4.66 6.23
C VAL A 168 1.96 -4.63 7.74
N THR A 169 0.78 -4.87 8.32
CA THR A 169 0.59 -4.96 9.78
C THR A 169 1.48 -6.06 10.39
N MET A 170 1.45 -7.26 9.81
CA MET A 170 2.29 -8.37 10.27
C MET A 170 3.78 -8.06 10.15
N GLY A 171 4.20 -7.41 9.05
CA GLY A 171 5.57 -6.97 8.84
C GLY A 171 6.03 -5.94 9.86
N ILE A 172 5.25 -4.88 10.10
CA ILE A 172 5.52 -3.86 11.12
C ILE A 172 5.60 -4.51 12.51
N ALA A 173 4.66 -5.40 12.85
CA ALA A 173 4.67 -6.09 14.15
C ALA A 173 5.92 -6.96 14.33
N SER A 174 6.38 -7.62 13.28
CA SER A 174 7.63 -8.41 13.30
C SER A 174 8.84 -7.51 13.51
N CYS A 175 8.96 -6.42 12.75
CA CYS A 175 10.03 -5.44 12.90
C CYS A 175 10.05 -4.85 14.32
N ALA A 176 8.91 -4.35 14.80
CA ALA A 176 8.79 -3.72 16.11
C ALA A 176 9.16 -4.70 17.24
N SER A 177 8.72 -5.95 17.17
CA SER A 177 9.10 -6.99 18.13
C SER A 177 10.62 -7.23 18.15
N GLN A 178 11.24 -7.33 16.96
CA GLN A 178 12.69 -7.58 16.84
C GLN A 178 13.55 -6.39 17.23
N THR A 179 13.06 -5.16 17.07
CA THR A 179 13.77 -3.93 17.47
C THR A 179 13.51 -3.53 18.92
N GLY A 180 12.87 -4.39 19.73
CA GLY A 180 12.65 -4.15 21.16
C GLY A 180 11.47 -3.24 21.49
N ASN A 181 10.50 -3.10 20.58
CA ASN A 181 9.26 -2.36 20.79
C ASN A 181 8.01 -3.27 20.69
N PRO A 182 7.83 -4.24 21.62
CA PRO A 182 6.68 -5.14 21.59
C PRO A 182 5.34 -4.43 21.79
N CYS A 183 5.34 -3.24 22.41
CA CYS A 183 4.13 -2.44 22.60
C CYS A 183 3.56 -1.98 21.25
N GLU A 184 4.39 -1.43 20.37
CA GLU A 184 3.98 -1.05 19.01
C GLU A 184 3.52 -2.26 18.19
N ALA A 185 4.21 -3.40 18.31
CA ALA A 185 3.81 -4.63 17.66
C ALA A 185 2.39 -5.08 18.08
N LEU A 186 2.09 -5.03 19.38
CA LEU A 186 0.75 -5.36 19.88
C LEU A 186 -0.30 -4.33 19.45
N GLN A 187 0.03 -3.04 19.42
CA GLN A 187 -0.86 -1.97 18.98
C GLN A 187 -1.27 -2.12 17.52
N VAL A 188 -0.32 -2.35 16.62
CA VAL A 188 -0.62 -2.49 15.19
C VAL A 188 -1.45 -3.74 14.91
N LEU A 189 -1.16 -4.87 15.58
CA LEU A 189 -1.97 -6.10 15.47
C LEU A 189 -3.40 -5.91 16.03
N CYS A 190 -3.55 -5.17 17.12
CA CYS A 190 -4.86 -4.85 17.70
C CYS A 190 -5.68 -3.97 16.75
N TRP A 191 -5.05 -2.93 16.20
CA TRP A 191 -5.67 -2.04 15.22
C TRP A 191 -6.16 -2.80 13.98
N MET A 192 -5.33 -3.69 13.42
CA MET A 192 -5.74 -4.48 12.26
C MET A 192 -6.92 -5.42 12.58
N ARG A 193 -6.97 -6.02 13.78
CA ARG A 193 -8.15 -6.80 14.16
C ARG A 193 -9.42 -5.97 14.23
N GLN A 194 -9.35 -4.74 14.74
CA GLN A 194 -10.51 -3.84 14.76
C GLN A 194 -11.00 -3.52 13.35
N ILE A 195 -10.08 -3.38 12.38
CA ILE A 195 -10.43 -3.23 10.96
C ILE A 195 -11.14 -4.50 10.45
N LEU A 196 -10.58 -5.69 10.70
CA LEU A 196 -11.20 -6.95 10.28
C LEU A 196 -12.60 -7.13 10.87
N ASP A 197 -12.77 -6.85 12.16
CA ASP A 197 -14.07 -6.92 12.83
C ASP A 197 -15.08 -5.93 12.23
N GLY A 198 -14.65 -4.72 11.88
CA GLY A 198 -15.49 -3.73 11.21
C GLY A 198 -15.99 -4.16 9.83
N LEU A 199 -15.26 -5.05 9.16
CA LEU A 199 -15.56 -5.57 7.83
C LEU A 199 -16.41 -6.85 7.84
N LYS A 200 -16.60 -7.51 8.99
CA LYS A 200 -17.43 -8.71 9.09
C LYS A 200 -18.92 -8.37 9.21
N ILE A 201 -19.78 -9.26 8.73
CA ILE A 201 -21.20 -9.25 9.06
C ILE A 201 -21.40 -9.91 10.44
N PRO A 202 -22.01 -9.25 11.44
CA PRO A 202 -22.21 -9.83 12.76
C PRO A 202 -22.93 -11.17 12.72
N GLY A 203 -22.40 -12.16 13.45
CA GLY A 203 -22.98 -13.51 13.54
C GLY A 203 -22.74 -14.41 12.34
N LYS A 204 -22.00 -13.96 11.32
CA LYS A 204 -21.62 -14.78 10.17
C LYS A 204 -20.11 -15.01 10.12
N VAL A 205 -19.73 -16.24 9.77
CA VAL A 205 -18.34 -16.62 9.54
C VAL A 205 -17.88 -16.09 8.18
N SER A 206 -16.66 -15.60 8.11
CA SER A 206 -16.00 -15.09 6.90
C SER A 206 -14.53 -15.52 6.89
N TYR A 207 -13.85 -15.34 5.74
CA TYR A 207 -12.41 -15.58 5.67
C TYR A 207 -11.59 -14.67 6.61
N LEU A 208 -12.15 -13.52 7.00
CA LEU A 208 -11.50 -12.60 7.93
C LEU A 208 -11.40 -13.17 9.35
N ASP A 209 -12.23 -14.15 9.71
CA ASP A 209 -12.10 -14.86 10.99
C ASP A 209 -10.82 -15.69 11.01
N LYS A 210 -10.50 -16.39 9.91
CA LYS A 210 -9.23 -17.11 9.75
C LYS A 210 -8.03 -16.16 9.80
N ALA A 211 -8.10 -15.01 9.13
CA ALA A 211 -7.05 -13.98 9.24
C ALA A 211 -6.92 -13.44 10.68
N GLY A 212 -8.03 -13.29 11.40
CA GLY A 212 -8.04 -12.89 12.81
C GLY A 212 -7.33 -13.88 13.73
N VAL A 213 -7.44 -15.19 13.46
CA VAL A 213 -6.69 -16.24 14.18
C VAL A 213 -5.18 -16.02 14.07
N VAL A 214 -4.69 -15.72 12.86
CA VAL A 214 -3.26 -15.42 12.64
C VAL A 214 -2.81 -14.25 13.50
N LEU A 215 -3.58 -13.15 13.52
CA LEU A 215 -3.23 -11.96 14.29
C LEU A 215 -3.26 -12.21 15.81
N LEU A 216 -4.21 -13.01 16.31
CA LEU A 216 -4.28 -13.39 17.72
C LEU A 216 -3.13 -14.31 18.13
N HIS A 217 -2.74 -15.24 17.27
CA HIS A 217 -1.55 -16.07 17.49
C HIS A 217 -0.28 -15.21 17.62
N LEU A 218 -0.07 -14.25 16.71
CA LEU A 218 1.08 -13.35 16.79
C LEU A 218 1.09 -12.54 18.09
N GLN A 219 -0.07 -12.07 18.57
CA GLN A 219 -0.15 -11.41 19.87
C GLN A 219 0.21 -12.35 21.01
N ALA A 220 -0.31 -13.58 21.00
CA ALA A 220 -0.01 -14.57 22.03
C ALA A 220 1.49 -14.86 22.09
N GLN A 221 2.15 -14.96 20.93
CA GLN A 221 3.60 -15.11 20.84
C GLN A 221 4.35 -13.91 21.44
N ILE A 222 3.97 -12.67 21.08
CA ILE A 222 4.62 -11.46 21.62
C ILE A 222 4.45 -11.36 23.14
N TYR A 223 3.27 -11.67 23.66
CA TYR A 223 3.02 -11.70 25.11
C TYR A 223 3.86 -12.79 25.79
N ALA A 224 3.97 -13.98 25.19
CA ALA A 224 4.81 -15.05 25.72
C ALA A 224 6.30 -14.67 25.73
N ASP A 225 6.80 -14.05 24.65
CA ASP A 225 8.18 -13.59 24.50
C ASP A 225 8.54 -12.48 25.51
N THR A 226 7.57 -11.65 25.87
CA THR A 226 7.70 -10.58 26.87
C THR A 226 7.41 -11.04 28.30
N GLY A 227 6.97 -12.29 28.49
CA GLY A 227 6.72 -12.90 29.79
C GLY A 227 5.33 -12.66 30.38
N ASP A 228 4.42 -11.98 29.67
CA ASP A 228 3.04 -11.80 30.07
C ASP A 228 2.18 -13.02 29.66
N LEU A 229 2.28 -14.09 30.46
CA LEU A 229 1.60 -15.35 30.15
C LEU A 229 0.08 -15.26 30.29
N ALA A 230 -0.43 -14.34 31.10
CA ALA A 230 -1.88 -14.16 31.26
C ALA A 230 -2.49 -13.63 29.96
N SER A 231 -1.91 -12.56 29.40
CA SER A 231 -2.33 -12.00 28.11
C SER A 231 -2.05 -12.95 26.94
N ALA A 232 -0.97 -13.74 27.02
CA ALA A 232 -0.69 -14.79 26.04
C ALA A 232 -1.81 -15.85 26.02
N LYS A 233 -2.21 -16.36 27.19
CA LYS A 233 -3.28 -17.35 27.33
C LYS A 233 -4.62 -16.80 26.83
N ASP A 234 -4.98 -15.57 27.21
CA ASP A 234 -6.21 -14.92 26.73
C ASP A 234 -6.22 -14.76 25.20
N SER A 235 -5.12 -14.31 24.60
CA SER A 235 -5.00 -14.17 23.16
C SER A 235 -5.09 -15.52 22.44
N LEU A 236 -4.47 -16.55 23.02
CA LEU A 236 -4.49 -17.91 22.46
C LEU A 236 -5.86 -18.57 22.56
N LEU A 237 -6.58 -18.40 23.67
CA LEU A 237 -7.97 -18.85 23.83
C LEU A 237 -8.88 -18.21 22.79
N LYS A 238 -8.75 -16.90 22.56
CA LYS A 238 -9.49 -16.20 21.50
C LYS A 238 -9.16 -16.76 20.12
N ALA A 239 -7.87 -17.03 19.84
CA ALA A 239 -7.44 -17.63 18.58
C ALA A 239 -8.07 -19.02 18.38
N TYR A 240 -8.05 -19.85 19.43
CA TYR A 240 -8.61 -21.19 19.43
C TYR A 240 -10.12 -21.19 19.14
N HIS A 241 -10.88 -20.38 19.87
CA HIS A 241 -12.33 -20.27 19.66
C HIS A 241 -12.68 -19.76 18.26
N ALA A 242 -11.97 -18.74 17.76
CA ALA A 242 -12.17 -18.23 16.41
C ALA A 242 -11.82 -19.27 15.34
N ALA A 243 -10.76 -20.05 15.55
CA ALA A 243 -10.35 -21.12 14.64
C ALA A 243 -11.38 -22.24 14.58
N ARG A 244 -11.93 -22.68 15.73
CA ARG A 244 -13.02 -23.66 15.77
C ARG A 244 -14.28 -23.15 15.08
N LEU A 245 -14.64 -21.89 15.31
CA LEU A 245 -15.81 -21.29 14.69
C LEU A 245 -15.67 -21.26 13.16
N PHE A 246 -14.48 -20.90 12.65
CA PHE A 246 -14.21 -20.94 11.22
C PHE A 246 -14.25 -22.36 10.66
N ASP A 247 -13.57 -23.31 11.30
CA ASP A 247 -13.46 -24.70 10.82
C ASP A 247 -14.82 -25.44 10.85
N ALA A 248 -15.76 -25.03 11.70
CA ALA A 248 -17.12 -25.60 11.77
C ALA A 248 -18.01 -25.20 10.56
N ALA A 249 -17.76 -24.03 9.95
CA ALA A 249 -18.53 -23.53 8.81
C ALA A 249 -17.63 -22.65 7.91
N PRO A 250 -16.63 -23.25 7.23
CA PRO A 250 -15.57 -22.49 6.60
C PRO A 250 -16.04 -21.75 5.35
N VAL A 251 -15.60 -20.51 5.21
CA VAL A 251 -15.89 -19.64 4.06
C VAL A 251 -14.58 -19.24 3.41
N TYR A 252 -14.29 -19.82 2.24
CA TYR A 252 -13.05 -19.59 1.47
C TYR A 252 -13.22 -18.53 0.37
N THR A 253 -14.26 -17.71 0.45
CA THR A 253 -14.55 -16.65 -0.52
C THR A 253 -14.75 -15.32 0.19
N MET A 254 -15.09 -14.28 -0.57
CA MET A 254 -15.46 -12.97 -0.03
C MET A 254 -16.85 -12.92 0.61
N GLU A 255 -17.53 -14.06 0.73
CA GLU A 255 -18.84 -14.14 1.37
C GLU A 255 -18.77 -13.64 2.83
N ASN A 256 -19.83 -12.94 3.25
CA ASN A 256 -19.98 -12.35 4.58
C ASN A 256 -18.99 -11.22 4.94
N ILE A 257 -18.28 -10.66 3.95
CA ILE A 257 -17.49 -9.43 4.08
C ILE A 257 -18.32 -8.23 3.61
N ARG A 258 -18.38 -7.17 4.43
CA ARG A 258 -19.10 -5.93 4.14
C ARG A 258 -18.45 -5.17 2.98
N PHE A 259 -19.26 -4.41 2.25
CA PHE A 259 -18.84 -3.50 1.17
C PHE A 259 -18.15 -4.16 -0.03
N TYR A 260 -18.12 -5.48 -0.10
CA TYR A 260 -17.68 -6.22 -1.27
C TYR A 260 -18.90 -6.50 -2.17
N HIS A 261 -18.80 -6.12 -3.44
CA HIS A 261 -19.85 -6.26 -4.44
C HIS A 261 -19.37 -7.06 -5.67
N GLY A 262 -18.31 -7.86 -5.52
CA GLY A 262 -17.87 -8.75 -6.59
C GLY A 262 -18.90 -9.83 -6.89
N THR A 263 -19.13 -10.08 -8.17
CA THR A 263 -20.16 -11.02 -8.65
C THR A 263 -19.66 -12.45 -8.78
N GLU A 264 -18.34 -12.63 -8.92
CA GLU A 264 -17.72 -13.95 -9.06
C GLU A 264 -17.12 -14.41 -7.72
N PRO A 265 -17.36 -15.68 -7.32
CA PRO A 265 -16.75 -16.22 -6.12
C PRO A 265 -15.23 -16.36 -6.33
N LEU A 266 -14.47 -15.49 -5.69
CA LEU A 266 -13.02 -15.58 -5.64
C LEU A 266 -12.59 -16.52 -4.52
N LEU A 267 -11.80 -17.53 -4.86
CA LEU A 267 -11.16 -18.39 -3.86
C LEU A 267 -10.04 -17.61 -3.16
N LEU A 268 -10.13 -17.50 -1.84
CA LEU A 268 -9.10 -16.94 -0.97
C LEU A 268 -8.22 -18.06 -0.45
N SER A 269 -6.91 -17.80 -0.41
CA SER A 269 -5.91 -18.73 0.09
C SER A 269 -4.83 -18.00 0.87
N ASP A 270 -4.23 -18.69 1.84
CA ASP A 270 -3.12 -18.23 2.65
C ASP A 270 -2.10 -19.36 2.87
N SER A 271 -0.96 -19.02 3.46
CA SER A 271 0.08 -19.97 3.86
C SER A 271 -0.08 -20.49 5.29
N PHE A 272 -1.19 -20.18 5.97
CA PHE A 272 -1.43 -20.59 7.36
C PHE A 272 -1.75 -22.08 7.45
N GLY A 273 -2.47 -22.61 6.45
CA GLY A 273 -2.79 -24.03 6.36
C GLY A 273 -4.19 -24.28 5.79
N PRO A 274 -4.56 -25.56 5.60
CA PRO A 274 -5.85 -25.91 5.01
C PRO A 274 -7.04 -25.63 5.95
N THR A 275 -6.84 -25.62 7.27
CA THR A 275 -7.83 -25.21 8.27
C THR A 275 -7.24 -24.20 9.25
N ALA A 276 -8.10 -23.46 9.97
CA ALA A 276 -7.66 -22.48 10.95
C ALA A 276 -7.02 -23.14 12.17
N ILE A 277 -7.57 -24.25 12.68
CA ILE A 277 -6.99 -24.98 13.82
C ILE A 277 -5.64 -25.58 13.46
N GLN A 278 -5.54 -26.26 12.31
CA GLN A 278 -4.29 -26.87 11.90
C GLN A 278 -3.20 -25.81 11.67
N GLY A 279 -3.55 -24.66 11.10
CA GLY A 279 -2.61 -23.56 10.93
C GLY A 279 -2.13 -22.95 12.24
N LEU A 280 -3.05 -22.78 13.21
CA LEU A 280 -2.74 -22.29 14.54
C LEU A 280 -1.79 -23.24 15.28
N GLU A 281 -2.12 -24.54 15.29
CA GLU A 281 -1.30 -25.57 15.91
C GLU A 281 0.11 -25.62 15.30
N ASN A 282 0.21 -25.67 13.97
CA ASN A 282 1.49 -25.68 13.27
C ASN A 282 2.35 -24.46 13.62
N SER A 283 1.74 -23.28 13.68
CA SER A 283 2.46 -22.03 13.99
C SER A 283 3.03 -22.05 15.42
N ILE A 284 2.27 -22.59 16.38
CA ILE A 284 2.71 -22.73 17.78
C ILE A 284 3.83 -23.77 17.91
N LEU A 285 3.70 -24.92 17.24
CA LEU A 285 4.67 -26.01 17.31
C LEU A 285 6.00 -25.65 16.65
N GLN A 286 5.96 -24.90 15.55
CA GLN A 286 7.15 -24.47 14.81
C GLN A 286 7.76 -23.16 15.34
N GLY A 287 7.10 -22.48 16.28
CA GLY A 287 7.56 -21.23 16.88
C GLY A 287 8.95 -21.35 17.53
N THR A 288 9.82 -20.39 17.21
CA THR A 288 11.22 -20.30 17.68
C THR A 288 11.51 -19.09 18.57
N GLY A 289 10.49 -18.26 18.87
CA GLY A 289 10.59 -17.16 19.83
C GLY A 289 10.92 -17.64 21.25
N THR A 290 11.45 -16.75 22.10
CA THR A 290 11.89 -17.05 23.46
C THR A 290 10.78 -17.60 24.36
N GLY A 291 9.53 -17.17 24.12
CA GLY A 291 8.32 -17.61 24.79
C GLY A 291 7.67 -18.85 24.19
N SER A 292 8.18 -19.40 23.08
CA SER A 292 7.51 -20.49 22.34
C SER A 292 7.32 -21.76 23.17
N GLY A 293 8.25 -22.07 24.08
CA GLY A 293 8.10 -23.21 24.99
C GLY A 293 6.86 -23.07 25.88
N LYS A 294 6.68 -21.88 26.47
CA LYS A 294 5.51 -21.56 27.30
C LYS A 294 4.23 -21.49 26.48
N LEU A 295 4.29 -20.97 25.25
CA LEU A 295 3.13 -20.94 24.37
C LEU A 295 2.65 -22.35 24.00
N ARG A 296 3.57 -23.32 23.82
CA ARG A 296 3.21 -24.74 23.62
C ARG A 296 2.58 -25.38 24.85
N GLU A 297 3.03 -25.01 26.05
CA GLU A 297 2.41 -25.47 27.30
C GLU A 297 0.97 -24.93 27.42
N LEU A 298 0.79 -23.63 27.21
CA LEU A 298 -0.54 -23.00 27.19
C LEU A 298 -1.46 -23.62 26.14
N TRP A 299 -0.95 -23.95 24.96
CA TRP A 299 -1.71 -24.62 23.92
C TRP A 299 -2.24 -25.97 24.37
N ARG A 300 -1.38 -26.80 24.99
CA ARG A 300 -1.77 -28.11 25.52
C ARG A 300 -2.87 -27.99 26.58
N GLU A 301 -2.71 -27.07 27.53
CA GLU A 301 -3.75 -26.80 28.54
C GLU A 301 -5.11 -26.49 27.90
N ILE A 302 -5.12 -25.60 26.90
CA ILE A 302 -6.36 -25.19 26.22
C ILE A 302 -7.00 -26.35 25.45
N THR A 303 -6.20 -27.18 24.77
CA THR A 303 -6.72 -28.31 23.99
C THR A 303 -7.15 -29.48 24.86
N ASP A 304 -6.51 -29.68 26.01
CA ASP A 304 -6.84 -30.74 26.95
C ASP A 304 -8.13 -30.41 27.73
N ASP A 305 -8.38 -29.14 28.03
CA ASP A 305 -9.61 -28.67 28.70
C ASP A 305 -10.89 -28.76 27.81
N ASP A 306 -10.75 -28.92 26.49
CA ASP A 306 -11.87 -29.02 25.52
C ASP A 306 -12.22 -30.49 25.15
N GLN A 307 -11.44 -31.47 25.61
CA GLN A 307 -11.68 -32.92 25.43
C GLN A 307 -12.58 -33.51 26.53
#